data_AF-A0A6A2YSR1-F1
#
_entry.id   AF-A0A6A2YSR1-F1
#
_cell.length_a   1.000
_cell.length_b   1.000
_cell.length_c   1.000
_cell.angle_alpha   90.00
_cell.angle_beta   90.00
_cell.angle_gamma   90.00
#
_symmetry.space_group_name_H-M   'P 1'
#
loop_
_entity.id
_entity.type
_entity.pdbx_description
1 polymer ?
#
loop_
_entity_poly.entity_id
_entity_poly.type
_entity_poly.pdbx_seq_one_letter_code
_entity_poly.pdbx_strand_id
1 'polypeptide(L)'
;MKLVLVTFLLVSLILSSSLFEVSMAGYCSSKCKTRCSKAGVKARCLKYCGICCKKCKCVPSGTYGNKHECPCYRDLKNSKGKPKCP
;
A
#
# COMPACT_ATOMS: atom_id res chain seq x y z
N MET A 1 -19.73 30.22 20.91
CA MET A 1 -18.57 30.34 19.99
C MET A 1 -17.48 29.29 20.24
N LYS A 2 -17.02 29.09 21.48
CA LYS A 2 -16.00 28.06 21.80
C LYS A 2 -16.41 26.62 21.46
N LEU A 3 -17.67 26.24 21.74
CA LEU A 3 -18.19 24.90 21.41
C LEU A 3 -18.21 24.62 19.90
N VAL A 4 -18.59 25.62 19.10
CA VAL A 4 -18.64 25.54 17.63
C VAL A 4 -17.25 25.39 17.03
N LEU A 5 -16.25 26.05 17.62
CA LEU A 5 -14.85 25.95 17.18
C LEU A 5 -14.27 24.55 17.49
N VAL A 6 -14.59 24.00 18.66
CA VAL A 6 -14.18 22.64 19.05
C VAL A 6 -14.84 21.58 18.18
N THR A 7 -16.14 21.70 17.89
CA THR A 7 -16.82 20.75 17.00
C THR A 7 -16.28 20.83 15.57
N PHE A 8 -15.97 22.03 15.06
CA PHE A 8 -15.38 22.20 13.73
C PHE A 8 -14.00 21.55 13.62
N LEU A 9 -13.14 21.73 14.64
CA LEU A 9 -11.82 21.10 14.69
C LEU A 9 -11.92 19.56 14.75
N LEU A 10 -12.84 19.01 15.55
CA LEU A 10 -13.07 17.56 15.62
C LEU A 10 -13.54 16.98 14.28
N VAL A 11 -14.48 17.64 13.60
CA VAL A 11 -14.96 17.21 12.28
C VAL A 11 -13.83 17.24 11.25
N SER A 12 -12.99 18.28 11.28
CA SER A 12 -11.84 18.42 10.38
C SER A 12 -10.82 17.28 10.52
N LEU A 13 -10.57 16.85 11.77
CA LEU A 13 -9.62 15.80 12.11
C LEU A 13 -10.12 14.42 11.67
N ILE A 14 -11.42 14.18 11.82
CA ILE A 14 -12.10 12.96 11.34
C ILE A 14 -12.04 12.90 9.81
N LEU A 15 -12.38 13.98 9.10
CA LEU A 15 -12.35 14.01 7.64
C LEU A 15 -10.95 13.73 7.07
N SER A 16 -9.92 14.30 7.70
CA SER A 16 -8.53 14.14 7.26
C SER A 16 -8.06 12.69 7.34
N SER A 17 -8.47 11.96 8.38
CA SER A 17 -8.11 10.56 8.59
C SER A 17 -8.69 9.65 7.49
N SER A 18 -9.93 9.91 7.07
CA SER A 18 -10.61 9.16 6.00
C SER A 18 -9.92 9.33 4.65
N LEU A 19 -9.45 10.54 4.35
CA LEU A 19 -8.78 10.87 3.08
C LEU A 19 -7.43 10.14 2.94
N PHE A 20 -6.71 9.93 4.06
CA PHE A 20 -5.45 9.18 4.07
C PHE A 20 -5.63 7.73 3.61
N GLU A 21 -6.68 7.03 4.07
CA GLU A 21 -6.96 5.64 3.67
C GLU A 21 -7.29 5.53 2.16
N VAL A 22 -8.07 6.46 1.62
CA VAL A 22 -8.43 6.49 0.19
C VAL A 22 -7.19 6.72 -0.68
N SER A 23 -6.31 7.64 -0.29
CA SER A 23 -5.08 7.94 -1.03
C SER A 23 -4.17 6.70 -1.15
N MET A 24 -4.08 5.90 -0.07
CA MET A 24 -3.24 4.70 -0.05
C MET A 24 -3.81 3.56 -0.89
N ALA A 25 -5.13 3.42 -0.95
CA ALA A 25 -5.78 2.46 -1.83
C ALA A 25 -5.48 2.76 -3.31
N GLY A 26 -5.55 4.04 -3.71
CA GLY A 26 -5.17 4.51 -5.04
C GLY A 26 -3.69 4.27 -5.37
N TYR A 27 -2.80 4.61 -4.43
CA TYR A 27 -1.36 4.38 -4.57
C TYR A 27 -1.03 2.90 -4.83
N CYS A 28 -1.54 2.00 -3.98
CA CYS A 28 -1.25 0.57 -4.10
C CYS A 28 -1.80 -0.02 -5.40
N SER A 29 -3.01 0.37 -5.80
CA SER A 29 -3.62 -0.10 -7.05
C SER A 29 -2.76 0.26 -8.27
N SER A 30 -2.34 1.53 -8.36
CA SER A 30 -1.51 2.03 -9.46
C SER A 30 -0.14 1.37 -9.50
N LYS A 31 0.59 1.35 -8.36
CA LYS A 31 1.94 0.79 -8.31
C LYS A 31 1.95 -0.72 -8.55
N CYS A 32 0.99 -1.46 -8.00
CA CYS A 32 0.90 -2.90 -8.25
C CYS A 32 0.54 -3.23 -9.70
N LYS A 33 -0.24 -2.38 -10.39
CA LYS A 33 -0.51 -2.54 -11.82
C LYS A 33 0.79 -2.46 -12.64
N THR A 34 1.67 -1.51 -12.32
CA THR A 34 2.99 -1.40 -12.97
C THR A 34 3.88 -2.59 -12.61
N ARG A 35 4.02 -2.91 -11.32
CA ARG A 35 4.87 -4.01 -10.83
C ARG A 35 4.51 -5.36 -11.47
N CYS A 36 3.22 -5.62 -11.65
CA CYS A 36 2.69 -6.86 -12.19
C CYS A 36 2.43 -6.84 -13.69
N SER A 37 2.83 -5.79 -14.42
CA SER A 37 2.51 -5.62 -15.84
C SER A 37 3.08 -6.72 -16.73
N LYS A 38 4.23 -7.31 -16.36
CA LYS A 38 4.89 -8.43 -17.06
C LYS A 38 4.81 -9.77 -16.33
N ALA A 39 3.95 -9.89 -15.32
CA ALA A 39 3.84 -11.13 -14.55
C ALA A 39 3.08 -12.20 -15.33
N GLY A 40 3.65 -13.41 -15.44
CA GLY A 40 2.99 -14.54 -16.12
C GLY A 40 1.65 -14.95 -15.51
N VAL A 41 1.49 -14.79 -14.19
CA VAL A 41 0.20 -14.99 -13.48
C VAL A 41 -0.25 -13.68 -12.84
N LYS A 42 -0.84 -12.80 -13.65
CA LYS A 42 -1.18 -11.42 -13.28
C LYS A 42 -2.06 -11.31 -12.05
N ALA A 43 -3.13 -12.13 -11.95
CA ALA A 43 -4.04 -12.11 -10.81
C ALA A 43 -3.35 -12.45 -9.48
N ARG A 44 -2.44 -13.45 -9.50
CA ARG A 44 -1.63 -13.82 -8.33
C ARG A 44 -0.70 -12.68 -7.92
N CYS A 45 0.00 -12.07 -8.88
CA CYS A 45 0.91 -10.96 -8.62
C CYS A 45 0.17 -9.78 -7.97
N LEU A 46 -0.96 -9.34 -8.55
CA LEU A 46 -1.75 -8.22 -8.03
C LEU A 46 -2.24 -8.48 -6.60
N LYS A 47 -2.71 -9.71 -6.32
CA LYS A 47 -3.14 -10.10 -4.97
C LYS A 47 -2.03 -9.95 -3.94
N TYR A 48 -0.85 -10.52 -4.20
CA TYR A 48 0.26 -10.46 -3.24
C TYR A 48 0.89 -9.08 -3.16
N CYS A 49 1.05 -8.38 -4.28
CA CYS A 49 1.51 -6.99 -4.28
C CYS A 49 0.59 -6.10 -3.44
N GLY A 50 -0.74 -6.23 -3.59
CA GLY A 50 -1.71 -5.45 -2.82
C GLY A 50 -1.62 -5.73 -1.31
N ILE A 51 -1.48 -6.99 -0.91
CA ILE A 51 -1.27 -7.36 0.51
C ILE A 51 0.00 -6.73 1.05
N CYS A 52 1.11 -6.83 0.31
CA CYS A 52 2.39 -6.27 0.71
C CYS A 52 2.37 -4.74 0.76
N CYS A 53 1.76 -4.09 -0.24
CA CYS A 53 1.63 -2.64 -0.29
C CYS A 53 0.74 -2.11 0.84
N LYS A 54 -0.37 -2.77 1.18
CA LYS A 54 -1.20 -2.35 2.31
C LYS A 54 -0.45 -2.41 3.64
N LYS A 55 0.41 -3.43 3.81
CA LYS A 55 1.21 -3.60 5.03
C LYS A 55 2.43 -2.67 5.09
N CYS A 56 3.14 -2.51 3.98
CA CYS A 56 4.41 -1.80 3.94
C CYS A 56 4.31 -0.37 3.39
N LYS A 57 3.14 0.02 2.87
CA LYS A 57 2.86 1.31 2.23
C LYS A 57 3.87 1.70 1.14
N CYS A 58 4.51 0.70 0.50
CA CYS A 58 5.59 0.85 -0.47
C CYS A 58 5.53 -0.28 -1.51
N VAL A 59 5.83 0.04 -2.77
CA VAL A 59 6.00 -0.93 -3.87
C VAL A 59 7.26 -0.55 -4.65
N PRO A 60 8.21 -1.49 -4.85
CA PRO A 60 9.43 -1.23 -5.62
C PRO A 60 9.15 -0.84 -7.08
N SER A 61 10.08 -0.09 -7.66
CA SER A 61 10.09 0.28 -9.07
C SER A 61 10.22 -0.94 -9.99
N GLY A 62 9.91 -0.74 -11.29
CA GLY A 62 10.03 -1.77 -12.32
C GLY A 62 9.04 -2.94 -12.16
N THR A 63 9.28 -4.01 -12.91
CA THR A 63 8.42 -5.22 -12.92
C THR A 63 9.05 -6.42 -12.20
N TYR A 64 10.32 -6.31 -11.82
CA TYR A 64 11.10 -7.32 -11.11
C TYR A 64 12.25 -6.63 -10.36
N GLY A 65 12.87 -7.31 -9.38
CA GLY A 65 14.02 -6.76 -8.66
C GLY A 65 13.69 -5.54 -7.78
N ASN A 66 14.68 -4.68 -7.54
CA ASN A 66 14.60 -3.38 -6.83
C ASN A 66 13.99 -3.42 -5.43
N LYS A 67 13.93 -4.60 -4.80
CA LYS A 67 13.30 -4.76 -3.49
C LYS A 67 14.02 -3.99 -2.37
N HIS A 68 15.27 -3.58 -2.58
CA HIS A 68 16.02 -2.72 -1.65
C HIS A 68 15.38 -1.34 -1.46
N GLU A 69 14.60 -0.84 -2.43
CA GLU A 69 13.83 0.42 -2.31
C GLU A 69 12.74 0.35 -1.23
N CYS A 70 12.23 -0.85 -0.95
CA CYS A 70 11.18 -1.08 0.04
C CYS A 70 11.58 -2.24 0.99
N PRO A 71 12.38 -1.99 2.04
CA PRO A 71 12.87 -3.04 2.94
C PRO A 71 11.75 -3.91 3.56
N CYS A 72 10.64 -3.31 4.02
CA CYS A 72 9.48 -4.06 4.51
C CYS A 72 8.89 -5.02 3.46
N TYR A 73 8.79 -4.57 2.21
CA TYR A 73 8.27 -5.36 1.10
C TYR A 73 9.22 -6.51 0.74
N ARG A 74 10.54 -6.26 0.78
CA ARG A 74 11.61 -7.26 0.58
C ARG A 74 11.54 -8.36 1.63
N ASP A 75 11.43 -7.97 2.90
CA ASP A 75 11.64 -8.86 4.04
C ASP A 75 10.36 -9.59 4.47
N LEU A 76 9.22 -9.25 3.86
CA LEU A 76 7.95 -9.91 4.16
C LEU A 76 7.97 -11.38 3.73
N LYS A 77 7.80 -12.28 4.70
CA LYS A 77 7.74 -13.72 4.49
C LYS A 77 6.32 -14.27 4.62
N ASN A 78 6.06 -15.40 3.98
CA ASN A 78 4.87 -16.21 4.24
C ASN A 78 5.08 -17.09 5.48
N SER A 79 4.07 -17.85 5.89
CA SER A 79 4.15 -18.76 7.04
C SER A 79 5.21 -19.86 6.89
N LYS A 80 5.70 -20.12 5.66
CA LYS A 80 6.77 -21.08 5.35
C LYS A 80 8.15 -20.43 5.27
N GLY A 81 8.29 -19.17 5.66
CA GLY A 81 9.57 -18.44 5.65
C GLY A 81 10.09 -18.06 4.26
N LYS A 82 9.28 -18.20 3.20
CA LYS A 82 9.67 -17.79 1.83
C LYS A 82 9.22 -16.35 1.53
N PRO A 83 9.90 -15.63 0.62
CA PRO A 83 9.47 -14.29 0.21
C PRO A 83 8.00 -14.27 -0.22
N LYS A 84 7.22 -13.36 0.35
CA LYS A 84 5.77 -13.25 0.09
C LYS A 84 5.45 -12.34 -1.08
N CYS A 85 6.21 -11.27 -1.25
CA CYS A 85 5.89 -10.18 -2.16
C CYS A 85 6.56 -10.37 -3.53
N PRO A 86 5.85 -10.10 -4.65
CA PRO A 86 6.39 -10.25 -5.99
C PRO A 86 7.56 -9.30 -6.27
#